data_AF-A0A351G000-F1
#
_entry.id   AF-A0A351G000-F1
#
_cell.length_a   1.000
_cell.length_b   1.000
_cell.length_c   1.000
_cell.angle_alpha   90.00
_cell.angle_beta   90.00
_cell.angle_gamma   90.00
#
_symmetry.space_group_name_H-M   'P 1'
#
loop_
_entity.id
_entity.type
_entity.pdbx_description
1 polymer ?
#
loop_
_entity_poly.entity_id
_entity_poly.type
_entity_poly.pdbx_seq_one_letter_code
_entity_poly.pdbx_strand_id
1 'polypeptide(L)'
;MKSFVAGVFVLMVLASAPLSAAPHGWNPNVLTFGEERQQIEQTPVLLRKNRPFHFYGNTVRRRHYYGRTLPSVDEMRQGMRVLILRRS
;
A
#
# COMPACT_ATOMS: atom_id res chain seq x y z
N MET A 1 21.21 -30.57 -20.32
CA MET A 1 19.91 -30.05 -20.81
C MET A 1 18.80 -30.16 -19.77
N LYS A 2 18.55 -31.32 -19.14
CA LYS A 2 17.47 -31.49 -18.15
C LYS A 2 17.58 -30.55 -16.93
N SER A 3 18.79 -30.35 -16.41
CA SER A 3 19.09 -29.42 -15.31
C SER A 3 18.90 -27.94 -15.67
N PHE A 4 19.14 -27.58 -16.94
CA PHE A 4 18.94 -26.22 -17.44
C PHE A 4 17.45 -25.89 -17.59
N VAL A 5 16.66 -26.82 -18.15
CA VAL A 5 15.21 -26.68 -18.28
C VAL A 5 14.54 -26.59 -16.91
N ALA A 6 14.97 -27.40 -15.93
CA ALA A 6 14.48 -27.30 -14.56
C ALA A 6 14.81 -25.93 -13.92
N GLY A 7 16.01 -25.40 -14.14
CA GLY A 7 16.41 -24.09 -13.65
C GLY A 7 15.55 -22.94 -14.22
N VAL A 8 15.26 -22.97 -15.53
CA VAL A 8 14.40 -21.98 -16.19
C VAL A 8 12.96 -22.06 -15.66
N PHE A 9 12.45 -23.27 -15.43
CA PHE A 9 11.11 -23.46 -14.90
C PHE A 9 10.96 -22.93 -13.46
N VAL A 10 11.96 -23.17 -12.60
CA VAL A 10 12.00 -22.61 -11.23
C VAL A 10 12.06 -21.08 -11.26
N LEU A 11 12.86 -20.49 -12.15
CA LEU A 11 12.98 -19.04 -12.28
C LEU A 11 11.66 -18.38 -12.74
N MET A 12 10.94 -19.00 -13.68
CA MET A 12 9.62 -18.52 -14.12
C MET A 12 8.57 -18.57 -13.00
N VAL A 13 8.55 -19.66 -12.22
CA VAL A 13 7.61 -19.79 -11.10
C VAL A 13 7.87 -18.71 -10.04
N LEU A 14 9.13 -18.44 -9.71
CA LEU A 14 9.50 -17.38 -8.76
C LEU A 14 9.18 -15.97 -9.28
N ALA A 15 9.32 -15.73 -10.59
CA ALA A 15 8.98 -14.46 -11.22
C ALA A 15 7.46 -14.20 -11.33
N SER A 16 6.64 -15.26 -11.23
CA SER A 16 5.18 -15.17 -11.34
C SER A 16 4.46 -14.89 -10.02
N ALA A 17 5.19 -14.81 -8.90
CA ALA A 17 4.59 -14.45 -7.61
C ALA A 17 3.96 -13.04 -7.72
N PRO A 18 2.65 -12.88 -7.46
CA PRO A 18 2.05 -11.55 -7.47
C PRO A 18 2.77 -10.73 -6.40
N LEU A 19 3.49 -9.70 -6.83
CA LEU A 19 3.92 -8.65 -5.95
C LEU A 19 2.63 -8.04 -5.41
N SER A 20 2.22 -8.44 -4.21
CA SER A 20 1.14 -7.79 -3.48
C SER A 20 1.65 -6.39 -3.16
N ALA A 21 1.52 -5.50 -4.14
CA ALA A 21 1.88 -4.11 -4.03
C ALA A 21 0.85 -3.50 -3.08
N ALA A 22 1.12 -3.64 -1.78
CA ALA A 22 0.47 -2.81 -0.78
C ALA A 22 0.52 -1.37 -1.32
N PRO A 23 -0.57 -0.59 -1.25
CA PRO A 23 -0.63 0.74 -1.84
C PRO A 23 0.60 1.55 -1.43
N HIS A 24 1.56 1.69 -2.33
CA HIS A 24 2.79 2.37 -2.03
C HIS A 24 2.47 3.86 -1.93
N GLY A 25 2.70 4.42 -0.75
CA GLY A 25 2.63 5.86 -0.51
C GLY A 25 1.48 6.34 0.37
N TRP A 26 1.61 7.61 0.75
CA TRP A 26 0.68 8.33 1.61
C TRP A 26 -0.01 9.40 0.80
N ASN A 27 -1.33 9.52 0.96
CA ASN A 27 -2.08 10.70 0.52
C ASN A 27 -2.16 11.67 1.71
N PRO A 28 -1.59 12.89 1.62
CA PRO A 28 -1.67 13.89 2.67
C PRO A 28 -3.10 14.43 2.88
N ASN A 29 -3.97 14.34 1.87
CA ASN A 29 -5.33 14.83 1.92
C ASN A 29 -6.20 13.83 2.70
N VAL A 30 -6.40 14.12 3.97
CA VAL A 30 -7.28 13.33 4.86
C VAL A 30 -8.74 13.57 4.51
N LEU A 31 -9.08 14.83 4.22
CA LEU A 31 -10.38 15.27 3.75
C LEU A 31 -10.26 15.58 2.27
N THR A 32 -11.07 14.89 1.46
CA THR A 32 -11.12 15.05 0.00
C THR A 32 -12.57 15.34 -0.37
N PHE A 33 -12.76 16.18 -1.38
CA PHE A 33 -14.07 16.67 -1.81
C PHE A 33 -14.19 16.57 -3.33
N GLY A 34 -15.41 16.71 -3.84
CA GLY A 34 -15.69 16.71 -5.28
C GLY A 34 -15.21 15.44 -5.97
N GLU A 35 -14.57 15.61 -7.13
CA GLU A 35 -14.12 14.52 -7.99
C GLU A 35 -13.10 13.59 -7.29
N GLU A 36 -12.15 14.14 -6.53
CA GLU A 36 -11.14 13.33 -5.81
C GLU A 36 -11.82 12.36 -4.81
N ARG A 37 -12.88 12.83 -4.14
CA ARG A 37 -13.66 11.99 -3.23
C ARG A 37 -14.36 10.86 -3.98
N GLN A 38 -15.00 11.18 -5.12
CA GLN A 38 -15.71 10.18 -5.94
C GLN A 38 -14.75 9.10 -6.44
N GLN A 39 -13.57 9.49 -6.92
CA GLN A 39 -12.53 8.56 -7.34
C GLN A 39 -12.06 7.66 -6.18
N ILE A 40 -11.86 8.23 -4.98
CA ILE A 40 -11.51 7.46 -3.78
C ILE A 40 -12.61 6.46 -3.41
N GLU A 41 -13.87 6.87 -3.47
CA GLU A 41 -15.01 6.02 -3.15
C GLU A 41 -15.16 4.85 -4.12
N GLN A 42 -14.91 5.09 -5.42
CA GLN A 42 -14.89 4.07 -6.47
C GLN A 42 -13.67 3.14 -6.38
N THR A 43 -12.59 3.59 -5.76
CA THR A 43 -11.39 2.75 -5.55
C THR A 43 -11.66 1.71 -4.45
N PRO A 44 -11.41 0.40 -4.68
CA PRO A 44 -11.50 -0.62 -3.64
C PRO A 44 -10.65 -0.29 -2.40
N VAL A 45 -11.18 -0.52 -1.19
CA VAL A 45 -10.54 -0.07 0.07
C VAL A 45 -9.08 -0.54 0.24
N LEU A 46 -8.78 -1.72 -0.27
CA LEU A 46 -7.45 -2.33 -0.22
C LEU A 46 -6.46 -1.61 -1.13
N LEU A 47 -6.92 -1.05 -2.26
CA LEU A 47 -6.10 -0.34 -3.24
C LEU A 47 -5.91 1.16 -2.92
N ARG A 48 -6.66 1.69 -1.95
CA ARG A 48 -6.55 3.11 -1.54
C ARG A 48 -5.22 3.38 -0.84
N LYS A 49 -4.56 4.50 -1.15
CA LYS A 49 -3.36 4.98 -0.45
C LYS A 49 -3.61 5.17 1.05
N ASN A 50 -2.58 5.00 1.87
CA ASN A 50 -2.65 5.31 3.29
C ASN A 50 -2.82 6.82 3.50
N ARG A 51 -3.61 7.21 4.50
CA ARG A 51 -3.84 8.61 4.84
C ARG A 51 -3.47 8.88 6.29
N PRO A 52 -2.78 9.98 6.61
CA PRO A 52 -2.55 10.36 8.00
C PRO A 52 -3.89 10.45 8.75
N PHE A 53 -3.92 10.03 10.02
CA PHE A 53 -5.12 10.01 10.87
C PHE A 53 -6.31 9.14 10.41
N HIS A 54 -6.21 8.42 9.29
CA HIS A 54 -7.28 7.53 8.81
C HIS A 54 -7.16 6.11 9.42
N PHE A 55 -7.38 6.01 10.74
CA PHE A 55 -7.10 4.80 11.52
C PHE A 55 -7.79 3.53 11.01
N TYR A 56 -9.10 3.58 10.75
CA TYR A 56 -9.87 2.40 10.33
C TYR A 56 -9.38 1.83 8.99
N GLY A 57 -9.40 2.64 7.92
CA GLY A 57 -9.00 2.17 6.60
C GLY A 57 -7.52 1.73 6.54
N ASN A 58 -6.63 2.44 7.24
CA ASN A 58 -5.23 2.03 7.31
C ASN A 58 -5.09 0.69 8.06
N THR A 59 -5.86 0.46 9.13
CA THR A 59 -5.82 -0.79 9.89
C THR A 59 -6.31 -1.98 9.06
N VAL A 60 -7.40 -1.81 8.30
CA VAL A 60 -7.90 -2.83 7.38
C VAL A 60 -6.82 -3.20 6.35
N ARG A 61 -6.18 -2.19 5.74
CA ARG A 61 -5.08 -2.40 4.79
C ARG A 61 -3.89 -3.10 5.44
N ARG A 62 -3.44 -2.66 6.62
CA ARG A 62 -2.31 -3.31 7.31
C ARG A 62 -2.62 -4.76 7.68
N ARG A 63 -3.84 -5.04 8.14
CA ARG A 63 -4.26 -6.41 8.46
C ARG A 63 -4.24 -7.28 7.20
N HIS A 64 -4.68 -6.76 6.07
CA HIS A 64 -4.70 -7.48 4.79
C HIS A 64 -3.29 -7.73 4.23
N TYR A 65 -2.44 -6.69 4.15
CA TYR A 65 -1.13 -6.79 3.49
C TYR A 65 -0.01 -7.27 4.41
N TYR A 66 -0.08 -7.00 5.71
CA TYR A 66 1.03 -7.20 6.64
C TYR A 66 0.67 -8.11 7.82
N GLY A 67 -0.57 -8.59 7.92
CA GLY A 67 -1.02 -9.44 9.03
C GLY A 67 -1.01 -8.74 10.41
N ARG A 68 -0.84 -7.42 10.44
CA ARG A 68 -0.76 -6.62 11.69
C ARG A 68 -1.73 -5.44 11.65
N THR A 69 -2.21 -5.03 12.81
CA THR A 69 -3.14 -3.90 12.95
C THR A 69 -2.42 -2.60 13.27
N LEU A 70 -1.37 -2.67 14.09
CA LEU A 70 -0.57 -1.52 14.52
C LEU A 70 0.37 -1.03 13.40
N PRO A 71 0.54 0.29 13.23
CA PRO A 71 1.55 0.85 12.35
C PRO A 71 2.96 0.58 12.88
N SER A 72 3.94 0.47 11.97
CA SER A 72 5.35 0.44 12.34
C SER A 72 5.84 1.86 12.63
N VAL A 73 7.00 1.96 13.28
CA VAL A 73 7.66 3.26 13.50
C VAL A 73 7.92 3.98 12.18
N ASP A 74 8.33 3.25 11.13
CA ASP A 74 8.61 3.85 9.82
C ASP A 74 7.34 4.33 9.12
N GLU A 75 6.24 3.60 9.22
CA GLU A 75 4.95 4.05 8.69
C GLU A 75 4.49 5.33 9.41
N MET A 76 4.63 5.40 10.74
CA MET A 76 4.33 6.62 11.48
C MET A 76 5.19 7.79 11.00
N ARG A 77 6.51 7.59 10.86
CA ARG A 77 7.44 8.62 10.36
C ARG A 77 7.08 9.10 8.95
N GLN A 78 6.76 8.18 8.04
CA GLN A 78 6.36 8.52 6.67
C GLN A 78 5.04 9.30 6.64
N GLY A 79 4.04 8.89 7.41
CA GLY A 79 2.78 9.62 7.52
C GLY A 79 2.95 11.03 8.06
N MET A 80 3.81 11.20 9.08
CA MET A 80 4.15 12.52 9.62
C MET A 80 4.92 13.38 8.62
N ARG A 81 5.90 12.81 7.90
CA ARG A 81 6.68 13.52 6.88
C ARG A 81 5.78 14.07 5.78
N VAL A 82 4.80 13.29 5.33
CA VAL A 82 3.85 13.70 4.28
C VAL A 82 2.93 14.83 4.73
N LEU A 83 2.61 14.93 6.03
CA LEU A 83 1.89 16.09 6.58
C LEU A 83 2.76 17.36 6.63
N ILE A 84 4.03 17.22 7.01
CA ILE A 84 4.96 18.35 7.15
C ILE A 84 5.33 18.93 5.80
N LEU A 85 5.71 18.08 4.83
CA LEU A 85 6.12 18.51 3.49
C LEU A 85 4.99 19.12 2.66
N ARG A 86 3.73 19.00 3.08
CA ARG A 86 2.61 19.73 2.47
C ARG A 86 2.58 21.22 2.87
N ARG A 87 3.20 21.58 4.00
CA ARG A 87 3.18 22.96 4.54
C ARG A 87 4.37 23.82 4.09
N SER A 88 5.37 23.23 3.44
CA SER A 88 6.52 23.93 2.83
C SER A 88 6.26 24.19 1.35
#